data_AF-A0AAI9XZJ2-F1
#
_entry.id   AF-A0AAI9XZJ2-F1
#
_cell.length_a   1.000
_cell.length_b   1.000
_cell.length_c   1.000
_cell.angle_alpha   90.00
_cell.angle_beta   90.00
_cell.angle_gamma   90.00
#
_symmetry.space_group_name_H-M   'P 1'
#
loop_
_entity.id
_entity.type
_entity.pdbx_description
1 polymer ?
#
loop_
_entity_poly.entity_id
_entity_poly.type
_entity_poly.pdbx_seq_one_letter_code
_entity_poly.pdbx_strand_id
1 'polypeptide(L)'
;MAREMTLGLTFNVIINPNSGPPLAFEDGIKIDWALWIGQINNRPNTYKPSPRTSPSSSKGSIPTPHIHMDGIFFDEVNTAPAQLQYYTDITNYAKSATGVVVLNPGVAVNPASSSLYTVADAILSLETNTYTPFTPAVGIPITGILVN
;
A
#
# COMPACT_ATOMS: atom_id res chain seq x y z
N MET A 1 -24.19 12.65 -20.13
CA MET A 1 -22.74 12.92 -20.24
C MET A 1 -22.05 12.26 -19.06
N ALA A 2 -21.32 11.17 -19.28
CA ALA A 2 -20.42 10.63 -18.27
C ALA A 2 -19.18 11.53 -18.25
N ARG A 3 -18.92 12.21 -17.13
CA ARG A 3 -17.66 12.95 -16.95
C ARG A 3 -16.53 11.92 -16.87
N GLU A 4 -15.50 12.10 -17.69
CA GLU A 4 -14.23 11.38 -17.52
C GLU A 4 -13.70 11.64 -16.11
N MET A 5 -13.63 10.59 -15.29
CA MET A 5 -13.01 10.66 -13.97
C MET A 5 -11.50 10.56 -14.11
N THR A 6 -10.83 11.70 -13.90
CA THR A 6 -9.50 11.88 -13.31
C THR A 6 -8.40 10.89 -13.75
N LEU A 7 -7.92 11.04 -14.98
CA LEU A 7 -6.71 10.38 -15.48
C LEU A 7 -5.40 10.89 -14.84
N GLY A 8 -5.44 11.92 -13.99
CA GLY A 8 -4.25 12.54 -13.38
C GLY A 8 -4.00 12.21 -11.90
N LEU A 9 -4.87 11.42 -11.25
CA LEU A 9 -4.70 11.06 -9.84
C LEU A 9 -4.03 9.69 -9.72
N THR A 10 -3.07 9.53 -8.80
CA THR A 10 -2.48 8.22 -8.48
C THR A 10 -3.20 7.63 -7.27
N PHE A 11 -3.54 6.35 -7.33
CA PHE A 11 -4.16 5.61 -6.23
C PHE A 11 -3.21 4.56 -5.67
N ASN A 12 -3.02 4.57 -4.35
CA ASN A 12 -2.46 3.45 -3.59
C ASN A 12 -3.64 2.61 -3.08
N VAL A 13 -3.74 1.35 -3.51
CA VAL A 13 -4.83 0.44 -3.13
C VAL A 13 -4.26 -0.66 -2.25
N ILE A 14 -4.76 -0.75 -1.02
CA ILE A 14 -4.40 -1.81 -0.07
C ILE A 14 -5.29 -3.02 -0.33
N ILE A 15 -4.70 -4.18 -0.54
CA ILE A 15 -5.41 -5.45 -0.75
C ILE A 15 -5.08 -6.34 0.44
N ASN A 16 -6.11 -6.69 1.24
CA ASN A 16 -5.94 -7.41 2.50
C ASN A 16 -6.86 -8.64 2.57
N PRO A 17 -6.53 -9.75 1.88
CA PRO A 17 -7.35 -10.95 1.93
C PRO A 17 -7.18 -11.66 3.28
N ASN A 18 -8.09 -11.43 4.22
CA ASN A 18 -8.09 -12.09 5.54
C ASN A 18 -6.84 -11.77 6.40
N SER A 19 -6.46 -10.48 6.49
CA SER A 19 -5.34 -10.01 7.34
C SER A 19 -3.93 -10.43 6.88
N GLY A 20 -3.73 -10.62 5.57
CA GLY A 20 -2.43 -10.93 4.97
C GLY A 20 -2.59 -11.55 3.58
N PRO A 21 -1.50 -11.90 2.87
CA PRO A 21 -1.62 -12.75 1.68
C PRO A 21 -2.13 -14.14 2.08
N PRO A 22 -2.94 -14.83 1.23
CA PRO A 22 -3.33 -16.20 1.52
C PRO A 22 -2.09 -17.08 1.58
N LEU A 23 -2.04 -18.03 2.52
CA LEU A 23 -1.00 -19.05 2.52
C LEU A 23 -1.14 -19.89 1.25
N ALA A 24 -0.02 -20.23 0.61
CA ALA A 24 0.05 -20.85 -0.72
C ALA A 24 -0.69 -22.20 -0.87
N PHE A 25 -1.37 -22.68 0.17
CA PHE A 25 -2.04 -23.97 0.25
C PHE A 25 -3.46 -23.90 0.84
N GLU A 26 -4.07 -22.72 0.95
CA GLU A 26 -5.49 -22.67 1.29
C GLU A 26 -6.33 -23.13 0.10
N ASP A 27 -6.95 -24.31 0.25
CA ASP A 27 -8.01 -24.78 -0.65
C ASP A 27 -9.08 -23.69 -0.75
N GLY A 28 -9.21 -23.10 -1.95
CA GLY A 28 -10.22 -22.08 -2.21
C GLY A 28 -9.72 -20.64 -2.29
N ILE A 29 -8.43 -20.38 -2.62
CA ILE A 29 -8.04 -19.11 -3.25
C ILE A 29 -8.88 -18.96 -4.51
N LYS A 30 -10.03 -18.29 -4.38
CA LYS A 30 -11.00 -18.16 -5.44
C LYS A 30 -10.34 -17.42 -6.60
N ILE A 31 -10.49 -18.00 -7.79
CA ILE A 31 -10.15 -17.44 -9.11
C ILE A 31 -10.51 -15.94 -9.24
N ASP A 32 -11.49 -15.45 -8.47
CA ASP A 32 -11.88 -14.05 -8.39
C ASP A 32 -10.71 -13.11 -8.01
N TRP A 33 -9.93 -13.37 -6.96
CA TRP A 33 -8.94 -12.39 -6.48
C TRP A 33 -7.83 -12.10 -7.49
N ALA A 34 -7.32 -13.15 -8.12
CA ALA A 34 -6.34 -13.07 -9.20
C ALA A 34 -6.86 -12.23 -10.39
N LEU A 35 -8.14 -12.37 -10.74
CA LEU A 35 -8.79 -11.58 -11.78
C LEU A 35 -9.00 -10.12 -11.34
N TRP A 36 -9.45 -9.87 -10.12
CA TRP A 36 -9.62 -8.53 -9.56
C TRP A 36 -8.31 -7.76 -9.47
N ILE A 37 -7.24 -8.38 -8.98
CA ILE A 37 -5.90 -7.78 -8.94
C ILE A 37 -5.43 -7.46 -10.37
N GLY A 38 -5.61 -8.39 -11.31
CA GLY A 38 -5.29 -8.15 -12.72
C GLY A 38 -6.06 -6.96 -13.31
N GLN A 39 -7.34 -6.78 -12.96
CA GLN A 39 -8.15 -5.64 -13.39
C GLN A 39 -7.66 -4.31 -12.80
N ILE A 40 -7.27 -4.29 -11.52
CA ILE A 40 -6.70 -3.11 -10.84
C ILE A 40 -5.36 -2.73 -11.48
N ASN A 41 -4.48 -3.70 -11.71
CA ASN A 41 -3.17 -3.49 -12.29
C ASN A 41 -3.21 -3.06 -13.77
N ASN A 42 -4.31 -3.33 -14.47
CA ASN A 42 -4.54 -2.84 -15.82
C ASN A 42 -5.05 -1.39 -15.88
N ARG A 43 -5.40 -0.77 -14.75
CA ARG A 43 -5.79 0.65 -14.74
C ARG A 43 -4.55 1.54 -14.95
N PRO A 44 -4.68 2.69 -15.64
CA PRO A 44 -3.55 3.59 -15.89
C PRO A 44 -3.16 4.43 -14.67
N ASN A 45 -4.00 4.49 -13.64
CA ASN A 45 -3.89 5.38 -12.49
C ASN A 45 -3.57 4.65 -11.16
N THR A 46 -3.33 3.35 -11.23
CA THR A 46 -2.69 2.59 -10.15
C THR A 46 -1.19 2.78 -10.26
N TYR A 47 -0.51 2.98 -9.12
CA TYR A 47 0.95 3.15 -9.10
C TYR A 47 1.61 1.97 -9.81
N LYS A 48 2.52 2.25 -10.75
CA LYS A 48 3.34 1.24 -11.44
C LYS A 48 4.80 1.64 -11.27
N PRO A 49 5.63 0.89 -10.54
CA PRO A 49 7.06 1.07 -10.61
C PRO A 49 7.50 0.77 -12.06
N SER A 50 8.55 1.48 -12.51
CA SER A 50 9.01 1.48 -13.91
C SER A 50 8.98 0.09 -14.55
N PRO A 51 8.55 -0.04 -15.81
CA PRO A 51 8.21 -1.34 -16.39
C PRO A 51 9.43 -2.26 -16.44
N ARG A 52 9.41 -3.33 -15.64
CA ARG A 52 10.18 -4.53 -15.94
C ARG A 52 9.49 -5.18 -17.14
N THR A 53 10.16 -5.15 -18.29
CA THR A 53 9.63 -5.58 -19.59
C THR A 53 8.87 -6.90 -19.53
N SER A 54 7.64 -6.91 -20.03
CA SER A 54 7.06 -8.10 -20.68
C SER A 54 6.07 -7.67 -21.76
N PRO A 55 6.45 -7.70 -23.05
CA PRO A 55 5.50 -7.68 -24.14
C PRO A 55 4.96 -9.10 -24.36
N SER A 56 3.65 -9.29 -24.31
CA SER A 56 3.01 -10.47 -24.88
C SER A 56 1.58 -10.16 -25.26
N SER A 57 1.42 -9.45 -26.37
CA SER A 57 0.17 -9.36 -27.12
C SER A 57 0.11 -10.51 -28.14
N SER A 58 -0.39 -11.68 -27.74
CA SER A 58 -0.92 -12.68 -28.67
C SER A 58 -2.45 -12.59 -28.71
N LYS A 59 -2.98 -12.17 -29.86
CA LYS A 59 -4.42 -12.26 -30.18
C LYS A 59 -4.86 -13.72 -30.10
N GLY A 60 -5.57 -14.11 -29.05
CA GLY A 60 -6.20 -15.43 -28.92
C GLY A 60 -6.06 -16.11 -27.55
N SER A 61 -5.19 -15.60 -26.67
CA SER A 61 -5.08 -16.07 -25.29
C SER A 61 -5.77 -15.06 -24.38
N ILE A 62 -6.58 -15.50 -23.41
CA ILE A 62 -6.95 -14.66 -22.26
C ILE A 62 -5.61 -14.11 -21.73
N PRO A 63 -5.38 -12.79 -21.71
CA PRO A 63 -4.15 -12.25 -21.16
C PRO A 63 -3.97 -12.82 -19.77
N THR A 64 -2.84 -13.47 -19.50
CA THR A 64 -2.51 -13.88 -18.14
C THR A 64 -2.65 -12.63 -17.27
N PRO A 65 -3.54 -12.63 -16.25
CA PRO A 65 -3.77 -11.45 -15.46
C PRO A 65 -2.45 -10.98 -14.85
N HIS A 66 -2.15 -9.68 -14.98
CA HIS A 66 -0.93 -9.09 -14.45
C HIS A 66 -1.06 -8.97 -12.93
N ILE A 67 -0.73 -10.04 -12.21
CA ILE A 67 -0.88 -10.13 -10.77
C ILE A 67 0.48 -9.80 -10.13
N HIS A 68 0.56 -8.63 -9.52
CA HIS A 68 1.70 -8.19 -8.73
C HIS A 68 1.22 -7.18 -7.69
N MET A 69 2.03 -7.02 -6.65
CA MET A 69 1.87 -5.99 -5.61
C MET A 69 3.08 -5.07 -5.70
N ASP A 70 2.85 -3.76 -5.79
CA ASP A 70 3.91 -2.77 -5.93
C ASP A 70 4.46 -2.26 -4.59
N GLY A 71 3.86 -2.72 -3.50
CA GLY A 71 4.21 -2.27 -2.17
C GLY A 71 3.66 -3.16 -1.06
N ILE A 72 4.08 -2.85 0.16
CA ILE A 72 3.64 -3.50 1.38
C ILE A 72 3.03 -2.44 2.32
N PHE A 73 1.87 -2.76 2.86
CA PHE A 73 1.24 -2.02 3.94
C PHE A 73 1.39 -2.84 5.23
N PHE A 74 2.12 -2.32 6.21
CA PHE A 74 2.24 -2.93 7.53
C PHE A 74 1.19 -2.32 8.45
N ASP A 75 0.25 -3.15 8.89
CA ASP A 75 -0.76 -2.75 9.87
C ASP A 75 -0.24 -2.86 11.32
N GLU A 76 -0.92 -2.20 12.25
CA GLU A 76 -0.66 -2.26 13.70
C GLU A 76 0.80 -2.00 14.11
N VAL A 77 1.45 -1.04 13.45
CA VAL A 77 2.86 -0.72 13.70
C VAL A 77 3.06 -0.17 15.12
N ASN A 78 3.84 -0.89 15.94
CA ASN A 78 4.19 -0.45 17.28
C ASN A 78 5.35 0.55 17.26
N THR A 79 5.05 1.80 17.60
CA THR A 79 6.04 2.89 17.54
C THR A 79 6.87 3.05 18.83
N ALA A 80 6.76 2.14 19.80
CA ALA A 80 7.61 2.15 20.99
C ALA A 80 9.10 2.11 20.62
N PRO A 81 9.98 2.87 21.29
CA PRO A 81 11.40 2.95 20.91
C PRO A 81 12.12 1.59 20.90
N ALA A 82 11.70 0.65 21.74
CA ALA A 82 12.22 -0.72 21.76
C ALA A 82 11.93 -1.51 20.46
N GLN A 83 10.95 -1.10 19.66
CA GLN A 83 10.57 -1.71 18.39
C GLN A 83 11.17 -0.99 17.17
N LEU A 84 11.86 0.13 17.37
CA LEU A 84 12.36 0.96 16.27
C LEU A 84 13.27 0.18 15.31
N GLN A 85 14.21 -0.61 15.86
CA GLN A 85 15.11 -1.39 15.02
C GLN A 85 14.34 -2.43 14.19
N TYR A 86 13.39 -3.13 14.81
CA TYR A 86 12.56 -4.11 14.12
C TYR A 86 11.81 -3.48 12.94
N TYR A 87 11.11 -2.35 13.17
CA TYR A 87 10.37 -1.70 12.09
C TYR A 87 11.26 -1.07 11.03
N THR A 88 12.47 -0.63 11.40
CA THR A 88 13.48 -0.17 10.44
C THR A 88 13.93 -1.31 9.53
N ASP A 89 14.23 -2.47 10.11
CA ASP A 89 14.75 -3.63 9.37
C ASP A 89 13.70 -4.20 8.41
N ILE A 90 12.46 -4.41 8.86
CA ILE A 90 11.40 -4.93 7.99
C ILE A 90 11.03 -3.93 6.89
N THR A 91 11.08 -2.62 7.18
CA THR A 91 10.82 -1.58 6.17
C THR A 91 11.89 -1.60 5.10
N ASN A 92 13.16 -1.63 5.48
CA ASN A 92 14.27 -1.69 4.52
C ASN A 92 14.26 -2.98 3.70
N TYR A 93 13.96 -4.11 4.35
CA TYR A 93 13.81 -5.38 3.64
C TYR A 93 12.66 -5.31 2.62
N ALA A 94 11.49 -4.85 3.04
CA ALA A 94 10.33 -4.67 2.17
C ALA A 94 10.67 -3.76 0.98
N LYS A 95 11.31 -2.61 1.19
CA LYS A 95 11.74 -1.71 0.11
C LYS A 95 12.76 -2.31 -0.84
N SER A 96 13.58 -3.26 -0.37
CA SER A 96 14.50 -3.98 -1.26
C SER A 96 13.79 -5.00 -2.16
N ALA A 97 12.59 -5.45 -1.76
CA ALA A 97 11.80 -6.46 -2.46
C ALA A 97 10.61 -5.87 -3.23
N THR A 98 10.13 -4.69 -2.87
CA THR A 98 8.96 -4.01 -3.43
C THR A 98 9.25 -2.53 -3.73
N GLY A 99 8.25 -1.77 -4.18
CA GLY A 99 8.40 -0.34 -4.48
C GLY A 99 8.05 0.54 -3.28
N VAL A 100 6.81 0.46 -2.81
CA VAL A 100 6.26 1.37 -1.79
C VAL A 100 6.09 0.65 -0.46
N VAL A 101 6.52 1.26 0.65
CA VAL A 101 6.24 0.77 2.00
C VAL A 101 5.47 1.80 2.80
N VAL A 102 4.30 1.38 3.29
CA VAL A 102 3.42 2.18 4.15
C VAL A 102 3.37 1.54 5.53
N LEU A 103 3.55 2.35 6.57
CA LEU A 103 3.39 1.94 7.97
C LEU A 103 2.07 2.49 8.52
N ASN A 104 1.24 1.64 9.11
CA ASN A 104 0.04 2.06 9.84
C ASN A 104 0.18 1.79 11.33
N PRO A 105 0.67 2.76 12.11
CA PRO A 105 0.57 2.71 13.56
C PRO A 105 -0.83 3.03 14.08
N GLY A 106 -1.72 3.63 13.27
CA GLY A 106 -3.04 4.14 13.69
C GLY A 106 -2.99 5.34 14.66
N VAL A 107 -1.80 5.66 15.17
CA VAL A 107 -1.52 6.73 16.14
C VAL A 107 -0.27 7.51 15.76
N ALA A 108 -0.07 8.66 16.41
CA ALA A 108 1.14 9.44 16.22
C ALA A 108 2.41 8.63 16.55
N VAL A 109 3.43 8.74 15.70
CA VAL A 109 4.72 8.07 15.92
C VAL A 109 5.39 8.64 17.17
N ASN A 110 5.88 7.76 18.04
CA ASN A 110 6.67 8.16 19.19
C ASN A 110 7.86 9.05 18.73
N PRO A 111 8.12 10.21 19.36
CA PRO A 111 9.22 11.09 18.95
C PRO A 111 10.60 10.42 18.91
N ALA A 112 10.86 9.46 19.81
CA ALA A 112 12.10 8.69 19.82
C ALA A 112 12.19 7.62 18.71
N SER A 113 11.12 7.45 17.94
CA SER A 113 11.03 6.58 16.76
C SER A 113 10.81 7.38 15.45
N SER A 114 11.09 8.68 15.47
CA SER A 114 10.86 9.58 14.32
C SER A 114 11.66 9.23 13.07
N SER A 115 12.74 8.44 13.18
CA SER A 115 13.45 7.91 12.01
C SER A 115 12.61 6.97 11.14
N LEU A 116 11.46 6.47 11.64
CA LEU A 116 10.48 5.76 10.81
C LEU A 116 9.97 6.60 9.64
N TYR A 117 9.87 7.93 9.80
CA TYR A 117 9.49 8.85 8.70
C TYR A 117 10.53 8.94 7.58
N THR A 118 11.78 8.52 7.84
CA THR A 118 12.84 8.52 6.82
C THR A 118 12.88 7.22 6.02
N VAL A 119 12.46 6.11 6.63
CA VAL A 119 12.53 4.79 5.98
C VAL A 119 11.24 4.45 5.24
N ALA A 120 10.07 4.79 5.77
CA ALA A 120 8.78 4.53 5.13
C ALA A 120 8.48 5.57 4.04
N ASP A 121 7.73 5.17 3.01
CA ASP A 121 7.27 6.10 1.96
C ASP A 121 5.99 6.84 2.40
N ALA A 122 5.21 6.26 3.30
CA ALA A 122 4.11 6.94 4.00
C ALA A 122 3.86 6.33 5.39
N ILE A 123 3.30 7.12 6.30
CA ILE A 123 2.86 6.67 7.62
C ILE A 123 1.42 7.13 7.90
N LEU A 124 0.52 6.18 8.12
CA LEU A 124 -0.85 6.45 8.58
C LEU A 124 -0.83 6.72 10.10
N SER A 125 -0.52 7.97 10.45
CA SER A 125 -0.36 8.41 11.86
C SER A 125 -1.68 8.74 12.56
N LEU A 126 -2.80 8.63 11.86
CA LEU A 126 -4.14 8.97 12.35
C LEU A 126 -5.14 8.01 11.72
N GLU A 127 -5.65 7.07 12.52
CA GLU A 127 -6.76 6.21 12.17
C GLU A 127 -7.85 6.41 13.21
N THR A 128 -8.82 7.27 12.88
CA THR A 128 -9.92 7.58 13.80
C THR A 128 -11.23 7.13 13.19
N ASN A 129 -12.04 6.41 13.97
CA ASN A 129 -13.37 5.94 13.57
C ASN A 129 -14.41 7.07 13.44
N THR A 130 -14.00 8.34 13.58
CA THR A 130 -14.87 9.52 13.58
C THR A 130 -14.17 10.72 12.92
N TYR A 131 -14.95 11.54 12.21
CA TYR A 131 -14.47 12.85 11.74
C TYR A 131 -14.43 13.82 12.92
N THR A 132 -13.36 13.78 13.71
CA THR A 132 -13.04 14.87 14.64
C THR A 132 -12.13 15.85 13.91
N PRO A 133 -12.43 17.16 13.88
CA PRO A 133 -11.57 18.15 13.26
C PRO A 133 -10.15 18.07 13.84
N PHE A 134 -9.20 17.66 13.02
CA PHE A 134 -7.79 17.70 13.39
C PHE A 134 -7.31 19.15 13.32
N THR A 135 -6.72 19.64 14.40
CA THR A 135 -5.97 20.90 14.39
C THR A 135 -4.49 20.53 14.25
N PRO A 136 -3.86 20.73 13.09
CA PRO A 136 -2.45 20.43 12.94
C PRO A 136 -1.62 21.23 13.95
N ALA A 137 -0.72 20.54 14.64
CA ALA A 137 0.43 21.24 15.21
C ALA A 137 1.21 21.86 14.04
N VAL A 138 1.43 23.17 14.12
CA VAL A 138 2.13 23.94 13.07
C VAL A 138 3.47 23.28 12.78
N GLY A 139 3.70 22.87 11.52
CA GLY A 139 5.02 22.45 11.02
C GLY A 139 5.19 21.00 10.61
N ILE A 140 4.18 20.13 10.70
CA ILE A 140 4.28 18.74 10.18
C ILE A 140 3.51 18.65 8.85
N PRO A 141 4.19 18.50 7.69
CA PRO A 141 3.50 18.15 6.45
C PRO A 141 2.94 16.73 6.59
N ILE A 142 1.60 16.61 6.63
CA ILE A 142 0.91 15.32 6.67
C ILE A 142 0.47 14.98 5.25
N THR A 143 0.98 13.89 4.69
CA THR A 143 0.38 13.21 3.55
C THR A 143 -0.52 12.11 4.09
N GLY A 144 -1.78 12.46 4.41
CA GLY A 144 -2.77 11.50 4.88
C GLY A 144 -3.36 10.69 3.72
N ILE A 145 -3.38 9.37 3.83
CA ILE A 145 -4.16 8.49 2.96
C ILE A 145 -5.53 8.32 3.63
N LEU A 146 -6.59 8.85 3.01
CA LEU A 146 -7.97 8.53 3.38
C LEU A 146 -8.28 7.12 2.89
N VAL A 147 -8.53 6.21 3.82
CA VAL A 147 -9.17 4.92 3.54
C VAL A 147 -10.66 5.10 3.87
N ASN A 148 -11.53 4.98 2.87
CA ASN A 148 -12.99 5.05 3.03
C ASN A 148 -13.57 3.69 3.42
#